data_AF-A0A0U3H9Q7-F1
#
_entry.id   AF-A0A0U3H9Q7-F1
#
_cell.length_a   1.000
_cell.length_b   1.000
_cell.length_c   1.000
_cell.angle_alpha   90.00
_cell.angle_beta   90.00
_cell.angle_gamma   90.00
#
_symmetry.space_group_name_H-M   'P 1'
#
loop_
_entity.id
_entity.type
_entity.pdbx_description
1 polymer ?
#
loop_
_entity_poly.entity_id
_entity_poly.type
_entity_poly.pdbx_seq_one_letter_code
_entity_poly.pdbx_strand_id
1 'polypeptide(L)'
;MDHHEDAGAPGVTEASGFQQRVPADQQLLTDFLTGFARVLEEDLSRPGETRVWCAVTVLGGGRAETIAASNDRALSLDQLQLRFPDGPCLASAREHVLVHTGDTRTDHR
;
A
#
# COMPACT_ATOMS: atom_id res chain seq x y z
N MET A 1 -35.41 -38.27 7.17
CA MET A 1 -34.78 -37.68 5.97
C MET A 1 -34.43 -36.27 6.38
N ASP A 2 -33.31 -36.18 7.08
CA ASP A 2 -32.77 -34.97 7.69
C ASP A 2 -31.90 -34.24 6.68
N HIS A 3 -32.21 -32.96 6.41
CA HIS A 3 -31.28 -31.96 5.90
C HIS A 3 -31.81 -30.61 6.42
N HIS A 4 -31.38 -30.21 7.62
CA HIS A 4 -30.24 -29.34 7.91
C HIS A 4 -30.43 -27.91 7.39
N GLU A 5 -30.68 -27.01 8.35
CA GLU A 5 -30.48 -25.57 8.28
C GLU A 5 -29.13 -25.23 7.62
N ASP A 6 -29.12 -24.19 6.78
CA ASP A 6 -27.90 -23.42 6.57
C ASP A 6 -28.17 -21.95 6.82
N ALA A 7 -27.26 -21.38 7.58
CA ALA A 7 -27.35 -20.18 8.35
C ALA A 7 -27.22 -18.94 7.48
N GLY A 8 -27.80 -17.84 7.99
CA GLY A 8 -27.72 -16.52 7.38
C GLY A 8 -26.28 -16.13 7.06
N ALA A 9 -26.08 -15.70 5.82
CA ALA A 9 -24.85 -15.07 5.40
C ALA A 9 -24.59 -13.83 6.27
N PRO A 10 -23.38 -13.68 6.84
CA PRO A 10 -23.04 -12.50 7.62
C PRO A 10 -23.01 -11.28 6.69
N GLY A 11 -23.69 -10.23 7.14
CA GLY A 11 -23.75 -8.95 6.46
C GLY A 11 -22.36 -8.44 6.14
N VAL A 12 -22.14 -8.17 4.85
CA VAL A 12 -21.12 -7.23 4.40
C VAL A 12 -21.39 -5.91 5.12
N THR A 13 -20.62 -5.65 6.16
CA THR A 13 -20.60 -4.35 6.82
C THR A 13 -19.96 -3.42 5.81
N GLU A 14 -20.79 -2.62 5.13
CA GLU A 14 -20.30 -1.56 4.28
C GLU A 14 -19.39 -0.65 5.12
N ALA A 15 -18.10 -0.65 4.79
CA ALA A 15 -17.16 0.34 5.27
C ALA A 15 -17.69 1.70 4.81
N SER A 16 -18.41 2.39 5.71
CA SER A 16 -18.94 3.72 5.47
C SER A 16 -17.83 4.63 5.00
N GLY A 17 -18.08 5.25 3.85
CA GLY A 17 -17.05 5.72 2.93
C GLY A 17 -16.10 6.74 3.53
N PHE A 18 -14.81 6.44 3.40
CA PHE A 18 -13.75 7.44 3.40
C PHE A 18 -13.71 8.10 2.01
N GLN A 19 -14.75 8.86 1.65
CA GLN A 19 -14.77 9.64 0.42
C GLN A 19 -13.97 10.93 0.63
N GLN A 20 -12.65 10.81 0.71
CA GLN A 20 -11.78 11.99 0.75
C GLN A 20 -11.58 12.51 -0.67
N ARG A 21 -12.08 13.72 -0.91
CA ARG A 21 -11.82 14.44 -2.15
C ARG A 21 -10.34 14.79 -2.22
N VAL A 22 -9.64 14.16 -3.17
CA VAL A 22 -8.24 14.41 -3.48
C VAL A 22 -8.07 15.90 -3.88
N PRO A 23 -7.20 16.68 -3.22
CA PRO A 23 -6.92 18.06 -3.59
C PRO A 23 -6.33 18.16 -5.01
N ALA A 24 -6.74 19.17 -5.77
CA ALA A 24 -6.14 19.49 -7.08
C ALA A 24 -4.75 20.15 -6.97
N ASP A 25 -4.36 20.56 -5.75
CA ASP A 25 -3.04 21.11 -5.44
C ASP A 25 -2.06 19.97 -5.13
N GLN A 26 -0.97 19.92 -5.88
CA GLN A 26 0.07 18.91 -5.75
C GLN A 26 0.72 18.90 -4.35
N GLN A 27 0.86 20.05 -3.70
CA GLN A 27 1.41 20.11 -2.35
C GLN A 27 0.45 19.53 -1.32
N LEU A 28 -0.84 19.91 -1.39
CA LEU A 28 -1.86 19.37 -0.48
C LEU A 28 -2.00 17.86 -0.63
N LEU A 29 -1.92 17.35 -1.86
CA LEU A 29 -1.94 15.91 -2.12
C LEU A 29 -0.72 15.20 -1.48
N THR A 30 0.47 15.76 -1.68
CA THR A 30 1.72 15.21 -1.13
C THR A 30 1.69 15.18 0.40
N ASP A 31 1.24 16.26 1.04
CA ASP A 31 1.14 16.35 2.50
C ASP A 31 0.12 15.34 3.04
N PHE A 32 -1.04 15.23 2.36
CA PHE A 32 -2.06 14.25 2.71
C PHE A 32 -1.52 12.82 2.64
N LEU A 33 -0.88 12.44 1.53
CA LEU A 33 -0.36 11.09 1.34
C LEU A 33 0.82 10.78 2.27
N THR A 34 1.60 11.80 2.65
CA THR A 34 2.65 11.65 3.66
C THR A 34 2.05 11.36 5.04
N GLY A 35 0.99 12.08 5.42
CA GLY A 35 0.23 11.79 6.64
C GLY A 35 -0.39 10.39 6.61
N PHE A 36 -0.98 10.01 5.48
CA PHE A 36 -1.56 8.68 5.28
C PHE A 36 -0.51 7.57 5.42
N ALA A 37 0.67 7.71 4.80
CA ALA A 37 1.75 6.73 4.92
C ALA A 37 2.23 6.57 6.38
N ARG A 38 2.27 7.67 7.15
CA ARG A 38 2.63 7.62 8.58
C ARG A 38 1.59 6.89 9.41
N VAL A 39 0.31 7.15 9.19
CA VAL A 39 -0.79 6.43 9.86
C VAL A 39 -0.72 4.94 9.57
N LEU A 40 -0.48 4.55 8.31
CA LEU A 40 -0.30 3.14 7.94
C LEU A 40 0.91 2.50 8.60
N GLU A 41 2.06 3.19 8.66
CA GLU A 41 3.23 2.69 9.38
C GLU A 41 2.91 2.41 10.85
N GLU A 42 2.17 3.28 11.51
CA GLU A 42 1.78 3.11 12.91
C GLU A 42 0.77 1.97 13.11
N ASP A 43 -0.25 1.89 12.27
CA ASP A 43 -1.31 0.87 12.35
C ASP A 43 -0.82 -0.54 11.99
N LEU A 44 0.08 -0.64 11.02
CA LEU A 44 0.64 -1.91 10.57
C LEU A 44 1.79 -2.40 11.44
N SER A 45 2.48 -1.52 12.17
CA SER A 45 3.58 -1.90 13.05
C SER A 45 3.07 -2.50 14.36
N ARG A 46 3.53 -3.70 14.70
CA ARG A 46 3.15 -4.40 15.93
C ARG A 46 4.27 -4.35 16.98
N PRO A 47 3.94 -4.26 18.28
CA PRO A 47 4.94 -4.36 19.34
C PRO A 47 5.70 -5.69 19.27
N GLY A 48 7.04 -5.63 19.28
CA GLY A 48 7.91 -6.81 19.22
C GLY A 48 8.21 -7.33 17.81
N GLU A 49 7.64 -6.73 16.76
CA GLU A 49 7.93 -7.05 15.36
C GLU A 49 8.79 -5.96 14.70
N THR A 50 9.33 -6.26 13.52
CA THR A 50 10.02 -5.26 12.71
C THR A 50 9.04 -4.17 12.30
N ARG A 51 9.46 -2.90 12.44
CA ARG A 51 8.68 -1.74 12.03
C ARG A 51 8.35 -1.81 10.54
N VAL A 52 7.09 -1.55 10.21
CA VAL A 52 6.63 -1.45 8.82
C VAL A 52 6.96 -0.05 8.29
N TRP A 53 7.38 0.02 7.04
CA TRP A 53 7.67 1.27 6.33
C TRP A 53 6.75 1.40 5.13
N CYS A 54 6.16 2.58 4.94
CA CYS A 54 5.13 2.80 3.94
C CYS A 54 5.56 3.90 2.97
N ALA A 55 5.39 3.68 1.67
CA ALA A 55 5.60 4.65 0.61
C ALA A 55 4.50 4.57 -0.44
N VAL A 56 4.27 5.67 -1.14
CA VAL A 56 3.27 5.78 -2.21
C VAL A 56 3.99 6.12 -3.50
N THR A 57 3.90 5.20 -4.46
CA THR A 57 4.39 5.39 -5.83
C THR A 57 3.22 5.68 -6.76
N VAL A 58 3.38 6.67 -7.64
CA VAL A 58 2.44 6.98 -8.72
C VAL A 58 3.09 6.73 -10.08
N LEU A 59 2.31 6.12 -10.98
CA LEU A 59 2.67 5.97 -12.39
C LEU A 59 1.92 7.03 -13.20
N GLY A 60 2.67 7.91 -13.88
CA GLY A 60 2.11 8.98 -14.69
C GLY A 60 3.07 9.40 -15.80
N GLY A 61 2.54 9.72 -16.99
CA GLY A 61 3.37 10.18 -18.12
C GLY A 61 4.49 9.22 -18.53
N GLY A 62 4.29 7.91 -18.33
CA GLY A 62 5.31 6.88 -18.61
C GLY A 62 6.45 6.81 -17.58
N ARG A 63 6.32 7.48 -16.44
CA ARG A 63 7.32 7.47 -15.35
C ARG A 63 6.66 7.05 -14.05
N ALA A 64 7.46 6.46 -13.16
CA ALA A 64 7.06 6.16 -11.80
C ALA A 64 7.83 7.08 -10.85
N GLU A 65 7.14 7.56 -9.82
CA GLU A 65 7.70 8.46 -8.82
C GLU A 65 7.12 8.14 -7.44
N THR A 66 7.99 8.10 -6.43
CA THR A 66 7.59 8.08 -5.02
C THR A 66 7.15 9.49 -4.63
N ILE A 67 5.84 9.66 -4.38
CA ILE A 67 5.26 10.97 -4.06
C ILE A 67 5.08 11.20 -2.56
N ALA A 68 5.10 10.14 -1.74
CA ALA A 68 5.01 10.24 -0.30
C ALA A 68 5.66 9.03 0.37
N ALA A 69 6.17 9.23 1.58
CA ALA A 69 6.77 8.17 2.39
C ALA A 69 6.56 8.48 3.88
N SER A 70 6.49 7.44 4.70
CA SER A 70 6.27 7.57 6.14
C SER A 70 7.50 8.14 6.85
N ASN A 71 8.70 7.82 6.36
CA ASN A 71 9.99 8.33 6.82
C ASN A 71 11.07 8.27 5.71
N ASP A 72 12.25 8.84 5.96
CA ASP A 72 13.36 8.90 4.98
C ASP A 72 13.87 7.52 4.56
N ARG A 73 13.77 6.52 5.45
CA ARG A 73 14.17 5.15 5.15
C ARG A 73 13.21 4.50 4.18
N ALA A 74 11.91 4.68 4.37
CA ALA A 74 10.86 4.24 3.45
C ALA A 74 11.05 4.86 2.06
N LEU A 75 11.30 6.17 1.99
CA LEU A 75 11.58 6.88 0.74
C LEU A 75 12.78 6.28 -0.01
N SER A 76 13.90 6.11 0.70
CA SER A 76 15.14 5.60 0.11
C SER A 76 14.98 4.18 -0.45
N LEU A 77 14.18 3.34 0.22
CA LEU A 77 13.93 1.97 -0.22
C LEU A 77 13.00 1.91 -1.43
N ASP A 78 11.92 2.68 -1.44
CA ASP A 78 11.00 2.72 -2.58
C ASP A 78 11.73 3.25 -3.83
N GLN A 79 12.53 4.32 -3.69
CA GLN A 79 13.36 4.84 -4.78
C GLN A 79 14.39 3.82 -5.31
N LEU A 80 14.96 2.98 -4.43
CA LEU A 80 15.81 1.88 -4.84
C LEU A 80 15.03 0.85 -5.66
N GLN A 81 13.82 0.49 -5.24
CA GLN A 81 12.96 -0.46 -5.94
C GLN A 81 12.53 0.04 -7.32
N LEU A 82 12.29 1.35 -7.48
CA LEU A 82 11.94 1.96 -8.77
C LEU A 82 13.04 1.82 -9.84
N ARG A 83 14.28 1.51 -9.46
CA ARG A 83 15.37 1.24 -10.41
C ARG A 83 15.25 -0.12 -11.10
N PHE A 84 14.36 -0.98 -10.61
CA PHE A 84 14.10 -2.31 -11.16
C PHE A 84 12.79 -2.28 -11.95
N PRO A 85 12.82 -2.37 -13.29
CA PRO A 85 11.63 -2.22 -14.13
C PRO A 85 10.50 -3.18 -13.83
N ASP A 86 10.83 -4.37 -13.30
CA ASP A 86 9.90 -5.43 -12.89
C ASP A 86 9.82 -5.57 -11.37
N GLY A 87 10.23 -4.54 -10.63
CA GLY A 87 10.15 -4.49 -9.18
C GLY A 87 8.69 -4.58 -8.67
N PRO A 88 8.48 -5.03 -7.43
CA PRO A 88 7.16 -5.40 -6.92
C PRO A 88 6.15 -4.24 -6.93
N CYS A 89 6.57 -3.01 -6.61
CA CYS A 89 5.70 -1.84 -6.62
C CYS A 89 5.26 -1.45 -8.04
N LEU A 90 6.15 -1.55 -9.03
CA LEU A 90 5.83 -1.29 -10.43
C LEU A 90 4.95 -2.38 -11.03
N ALA A 91 5.22 -3.65 -10.72
CA ALA A 91 4.38 -4.76 -11.14
C ALA A 91 2.96 -4.62 -10.56
N SER A 92 2.84 -4.31 -9.26
CA SER A 92 1.55 -4.05 -8.61
C SER A 92 0.79 -2.91 -9.29
N ALA A 93 1.47 -1.79 -9.56
CA ALA A 93 0.84 -0.63 -10.15
C ALA A 93 0.47 -0.79 -11.65
N ARG A 94 1.20 -1.61 -12.41
CA ARG A 94 0.88 -1.88 -13.83
C ARG A 94 -0.24 -2.89 -14.00
N GLU A 95 -0.21 -3.96 -13.21
CA GLU A 95 -1.13 -5.08 -13.34
C GLU A 95 -2.37 -4.95 -12.45
N HIS A 96 -2.42 -3.93 -11.59
CA HIS A 96 -3.51 -3.69 -10.63
C HIS A 96 -3.78 -4.88 -9.70
N VAL A 97 -2.70 -5.52 -9.23
CA VAL A 97 -2.77 -6.66 -8.31
C VAL A 97 -2.00 -6.38 -7.02
N LEU A 98 -2.44 -7.00 -5.93
CA LEU A 98 -1.67 -7.02 -4.69
C LEU A 98 -0.44 -7.93 -4.88
N VAL A 99 0.75 -7.34 -4.74
CA VAL A 99 2.01 -8.08 -4.77
C VAL A 99 2.54 -8.19 -3.34
N HIS A 100 2.64 -9.43 -2.84
CA HIS A 100 3.31 -9.73 -1.58
C HIS A 100 4.69 -10.33 -1.88
N THR A 101 5.75 -9.67 -1.43
CA THR A 101 7.13 -10.16 -1.55
C THR A 101 7.49 -10.96 -0.31
N GLY A 102 8.12 -12.12 -0.47
CA GLY A 102 8.58 -12.92 0.66
C GLY A 102 9.78 -12.31 1.37
N ASP A 103 10.42 -13.09 2.25
CA ASP A 103 11.71 -12.69 2.82
C ASP A 103 12.75 -12.60 1.68
N THR A 104 13.22 -11.38 1.40
CA THR A 104 14.13 -11.07 0.29
C THR A 104 15.49 -11.77 0.37
N ARG A 105 15.83 -12.37 1.51
CA ARG A 105 17.03 -13.21 1.65
C ARG A 105 16.85 -14.59 1.02
N THR A 106 15.61 -15.02 0.88
CA THR A 106 15.22 -16.35 0.39
C THR A 106 14.29 -16.30 -0.82
N ASP A 107 13.75 -15.12 -1.13
CA ASP A 107 12.96 -14.90 -2.33
C ASP A 107 13.88 -14.94 -3.55
N HIS A 108 13.51 -15.74 -4.54
CA HIS A 108 14.28 -15.97 -5.76
C HIS A 108 13.71 -15.22 -6.97
N ARG A 109 12.65 -14.44 -6.76
CA ARG A 109 12.09 -13.55 -7.77
C ARG A 109 12.92 -12.28 -7.92
#